data_AF-T1AHX4-F1
#
_entry.id   AF-T1AHX4-F1
#
_cell.length_a   1.000
_cell.length_b   1.000
_cell.length_c   1.000
_cell.angle_alpha   90.00
_cell.angle_beta   90.00
_cell.angle_gamma   90.00
#
_symmetry.space_group_name_H-M   'P 1'
#
loop_
_entity.id
_entity.type
_entity.pdbx_description
1 polymer ?
#
loop_
_entity_poly.entity_id
_entity_poly.type
_entity_poly.pdbx_seq_one_letter_code
_entity_poly.pdbx_strand_id
1 'polypeptide(L)' 'ILLLGKIALDSYVKYLKFYGIEPSAKMVFKHANAYDLPDGKRIFASFHPSPRNTNTGNLTQSMFQSLLETIKKFIEEL' A
#
# COMPACT_ATOMS: atom_id res chain seq x y z
N ILE A 1 -3.12 -2.94 -6.10
CA ILE A 1 -1.64 -3.08 -6.00
C ILE A 1 -1.25 -2.96 -4.53
N LEU A 2 -0.50 -3.93 -3.97
CA LEU A 2 -0.01 -3.88 -2.59
C LEU A 2 1.48 -3.49 -2.56
N LEU A 3 1.83 -2.39 -1.92
CA LEU A 3 3.20 -1.87 -1.80
C LEU A 3 3.74 -2.10 -0.38
N LEU A 4 4.84 -2.85 -0.30
CA LEU A 4 5.44 -3.28 0.97
C LEU A 4 6.64 -2.39 1.34
N GLY A 5 6.42 -1.46 2.27
CA GLY A 5 7.44 -0.54 2.77
C GLY A 5 7.49 0.80 2.05
N LYS A 6 8.15 1.78 2.69
CA LYS A 6 8.25 3.16 2.17
C LYS A 6 8.95 3.21 0.82
N ILE A 7 9.98 2.39 0.64
CA ILE A 7 10.75 2.31 -0.61
C ILE A 7 9.85 1.87 -1.77
N ALA A 8 8.98 0.87 -1.56
CA ALA A 8 8.05 0.43 -2.59
C ALA A 8 7.06 1.56 -2.97
N LEU A 9 6.53 2.29 -1.98
CA LEU A 9 5.65 3.43 -2.22
C LEU A 9 6.37 4.56 -2.97
N ASP A 10 7.53 5.00 -2.49
CA ASP A 10 8.30 6.10 -3.11
C ASP A 10 8.70 5.76 -4.56
N SER A 11 9.14 4.52 -4.81
CA SER A 11 9.49 4.06 -6.16
C SER A 11 8.28 4.01 -7.07
N TYR A 12 7.13 3.58 -6.56
CA TYR A 12 5.89 3.57 -7.35
C TYR A 12 5.41 5.00 -7.65
N VAL A 13 5.51 5.94 -6.70
CA VAL A 13 5.22 7.36 -6.93
C VAL A 13 6.14 7.94 -8.01
N LYS A 14 7.44 7.59 -8.01
CA LYS A 14 8.36 8.00 -9.08
C LYS A 14 7.96 7.41 -10.44
N TYR A 15 7.56 6.14 -10.46
CA TYR A 15 7.04 5.48 -11.66
C TYR A 15 5.80 6.22 -12.20
N LEU A 16 4.82 6.52 -11.34
CA LEU A 16 3.60 7.24 -11.75
C LEU A 16 3.93 8.60 -12.37
N LYS A 17 4.81 9.38 -11.72
CA LYS A 17 5.28 10.68 -12.23
C LYS A 17 5.98 10.58 -13.58
N PHE A 18 6.81 9.56 -13.77
CA PHE A 18 7.51 9.32 -15.04
C PHE A 18 6.51 9.10 -16.19
N TYR A 19 5.37 8.46 -15.92
CA TYR A 19 4.30 8.23 -16.89
C TYR A 19 3.21 9.32 -16.90
N GLY A 20 3.40 10.45 -16.20
CA GLY A 20 2.43 11.54 -16.15
C GLY A 20 1.14 11.20 -15.40
N ILE A 21 1.14 10.16 -14.57
CA ILE A 21 0.01 9.78 -13.72
C ILE A 21 0.18 10.51 -12.38
N GLU A 22 -0.63 11.53 -12.14
CA GLU A 22 -0.65 12.25 -10.87
C GLU A 22 -1.79 11.75 -9.99
N PRO A 23 -1.51 11.24 -8.77
CA PRO A 23 -2.56 10.89 -7.84
C PRO A 23 -3.34 12.11 -7.37
N SER A 24 -4.62 11.93 -7.04
CA SER A 24 -5.49 13.00 -6.53
C SER A 24 -5.05 13.57 -5.17
N ALA A 25 -4.25 12.82 -4.41
CA ALA A 25 -3.71 13.24 -3.12
C ALA A 25 -2.25 12.80 -2.93
N LYS A 26 -1.52 13.53 -2.10
CA LYS A 26 -0.15 13.17 -1.72
C LYS A 26 -0.16 11.81 -1.02
N MET A 27 0.54 10.83 -1.60
CA MET A 27 0.69 9.51 -1.00
C MET A 27 1.65 9.55 0.20
N VAL A 28 1.09 9.49 1.40
CA VAL A 28 1.82 9.36 2.67
C VAL A 28 2.05 7.89 3.00
N PHE A 29 3.27 7.53 3.39
CA PHE A 29 3.56 6.18 3.82
C PHE A 29 2.97 5.92 5.22
N LYS A 30 2.00 5.01 5.29
CA LYS A 30 1.41 4.49 6.53
C LYS A 30 0.89 3.08 6.25
N HIS A 31 0.96 2.19 7.24
CA HIS A 31 0.37 0.87 7.11
C HIS A 31 -1.16 0.96 6.96
N ALA A 32 -1.70 0.08 6.10
CA ALA A 32 -3.10 -0.03 5.75
C ALA A 32 -3.71 1.24 5.10
N ASN A 33 -2.87 2.11 4.52
CA ASN A 33 -3.38 3.26 3.77
C ASN A 33 -3.70 2.87 2.32
N ALA A 34 -4.69 3.49 1.72
CA ALA A 34 -5.08 3.23 0.33
C ALA A 34 -5.20 4.51 -0.50
N TYR A 35 -4.96 4.39 -1.81
CA TYR A 35 -5.02 5.50 -2.76
C TYR A 35 -5.61 5.05 -4.09
N ASP A 36 -6.56 5.82 -4.60
CA ASP A 36 -7.11 5.61 -5.94
C ASP A 36 -6.24 6.27 -7.01
N LEU A 37 -6.09 5.58 -8.13
CA LEU A 37 -5.43 6.09 -9.33
C LEU A 37 -6.46 6.45 -10.40
N PRO A 38 -6.13 7.40 -11.29
CA PRO A 38 -7.02 7.82 -12.38
C PRO A 38 -7.43 6.69 -13.34
N ASP A 39 -6.66 5.61 -13.40
CA ASP A 39 -6.89 4.44 -14.25
C ASP A 39 -7.73 3.33 -13.59
N GLY A 40 -8.41 3.66 -12.48
CA GLY A 40 -9.28 2.74 -11.74
C GLY A 40 -8.54 1.76 -10.84
N LYS A 41 -7.20 1.79 -10.79
CA LYS A 41 -6.44 0.94 -9.87
C LYS A 41 -6.40 1.55 -8.47
N ARG A 42 -6.39 0.70 -7.45
CA ARG A 42 -6.15 1.10 -6.05
C ARG A 42 -4.80 0.61 -5.56
N ILE A 43 -4.05 1.49 -4.92
CA ILE A 43 -2.82 1.19 -4.19
C ILE A 43 -3.17 0.94 -2.73
N PHE A 44 -2.56 -0.07 -2.12
CA PHE A 44 -2.56 -0.32 -0.69
C PHE A 44 -1.12 -0.25 -0.19
N ALA A 45 -0.83 0.62 0.77
CA ALA A 45 0.48 0.75 1.40
C ALA A 45 0.52 -0.01 2.72
N SER A 46 1.57 -0.81 2.92
CA SER A 46 1.79 -1.54 4.16
C SER A 46 3.22 -1.36 4.64
N PHE A 47 3.45 -1.51 5.95
CA PHE A 47 4.76 -1.94 6.41
C PHE A 47 5.15 -3.26 5.72
N HIS A 48 6.44 -3.42 5.44
CA HIS A 48 6.96 -4.66 4.86
C HIS A 48 6.96 -5.77 5.93
N PRO A 49 6.52 -7.00 5.64
CA PRO A 49 6.55 -8.12 6.57
C PRO A 49 7.97 -8.70 6.74
N SER A 50 8.96 -7.84 6.96
CA SER A 50 10.34 -8.25 7.25
C SER A 50 10.50 -8.61 8.73
N PRO A 51 11.50 -9.45 9.08
CA PRO A 51 11.81 -9.78 10.48
C PRO A 51 11.97 -8.54 11.36
N ARG A 52 12.54 -7.46 10.82
CA ARG A 52 12.67 -6.19 11.56
C ARG A 52 11.31 -5.65 12.00
N ASN A 53 10.29 -5.65 11.15
CA ASN A 53 8.97 -5.10 11.49
C ASN A 53 8.13 -6.06 12.34
N THR A 54 8.24 -7.37 12.07
CA THR A 54 7.51 -8.38 12.84
C THR A 54 8.07 -8.57 14.24
N ASN A 55 9.40 -8.60 14.40
CA ASN A 55 10.04 -8.82 15.70
C ASN A 55 9.94 -7.59 16.63
N THR A 56 9.82 -6.38 16.06
CA THR A 56 9.66 -5.14 16.85
C THR A 56 8.20 -4.78 17.12
N GLY A 57 7.24 -5.54 16.59
CA GLY A 57 5.81 -5.24 16.73
C GLY A 57 5.30 -4.08 15.88
N ASN A 58 6.15 -3.47 15.04
CA ASN A 58 5.72 -2.46 14.07
C ASN A 58 4.66 -2.99 13.10
N LEU A 59 4.72 -4.29 12.78
CA LEU A 59 3.70 -5.00 12.03
C LEU A 59 3.44 -6.36 12.69
N THR A 60 2.24 -6.55 13.23
CA THR A 60 1.81 -7.87 13.73
C THR A 60 1.20 -8.70 12.60
N GLN A 61 1.12 -10.02 12.83
CA GLN A 61 0.42 -10.92 11.92
C GLN A 61 -1.06 -10.52 11.75
N SER A 62 -1.74 -10.14 12.84
CA SER A 62 -3.14 -9.72 12.81
C SER A 62 -3.33 -8.44 11.98
N MET A 63 -2.46 -7.43 12.13
CA MET A 63 -2.49 -6.22 11.32
C MET A 63 -2.37 -6.53 9.82
N PHE A 64 -1.43 -7.41 9.46
CA PHE A 64 -1.24 -7.78 8.06
C PHE A 64 -2.41 -8.61 7.52
N GLN A 65 -2.95 -9.56 8.29
CA GLN A 65 -4.15 -10.31 7.93
C GLN A 65 -5.36 -9.40 7.71
N SER A 66 -5.62 -8.45 8.61
CA SER A 66 -6.73 -7.49 8.46
C SER A 66 -6.58 -6.63 7.19
N LEU A 67 -5.36 -6.26 6.81
CA LEU A 67 -5.10 -5.59 5.53
C LEU A 67 -5.43 -6.49 4.34
N LEU A 68 -5.00 -7.75 4.36
CA LEU A 68 -5.28 -8.69 3.27
C LEU A 68 -6.78 -8.97 3.14
N GLU A 69 -7.51 -9.09 4.24
CA GLU A 69 -8.98 -9.22 4.24
C GLU A 69 -9.67 -7.98 3.65
N THR A 70 -9.18 -6.78 3.99
CA THR A 70 -9.67 -5.52 3.41
C THR A 70 -9.45 -5.50 1.89
N ILE A 71 -8.27 -5.92 1.43
CA ILE A 71 -7.95 -6.00 0.00
C ILE A 71 -8.83 -7.03 -0.70
N LYS A 72 -9.05 -8.19 -0.07
CA LYS A 72 -9.93 -9.24 -0.60
C LYS A 72 -11.35 -8.72 -0.79
N LYS A 73 -11.94 -8.07 0.22
CA LYS A 73 -13.27 -7.47 0.13
C LYS A 73 -13.35 -6.43 -0.99
N PHE A 74 -12.35 -5.55 -1.08
CA PHE A 74 -12.29 -4.58 -2.17
C PHE A 74 -12.31 -5.25 -3.55
N ILE A 75 -11.58 -6.34 -3.74
CA ILE A 75 -11.57 -7.08 -5.02
C ILE A 75 -12.92 -7.77 -5.29
N GLU A 76 -13.58 -8.28 -4.26
CA GLU A 76 -14.91 -8.91 -4.37
C GLU A 76 -16.03 -7.91 -4.70
N GLU A 77 -15.81 -6.62 -4.43
CA GLU A 77 -16.75 -5.50 -4.69
C GLU A 77 -16.48 -4.76 -6.01
N LEU A 78 -15.43 -5.14 -6.77
CA LEU A 78 -15.10 -4.59 -8.10
C LEU A 78 -15.94 -5.22 -9.21
#